data_AF-A0A932HYA5-F1
#
_entry.id   AF-A0A932HYA5-F1
#
_cell.length_a   1.000
_cell.length_b   1.000
_cell.length_c   1.000
_cell.angle_alpha   90.00
_cell.angle_beta   90.00
_cell.angle_gamma   90.00
#
_symmetry.space_group_name_H-M   'P 1'
#
loop_
_entity.id
_entity.type
_entity.pdbx_description
1 polymer ?
#
loop_
_entity_poly.entity_id
_entity_poly.type
_entity_poly.pdbx_seq_one_letter_code
_entity_poly.pdbx_strand_id
1 'polypeptide(L)'
;MTVLILLFLCFYLGLSIARPILALQVLILLLPSYLLRFTVSGIPFTVLEAMILLVTVVTTIRVLLHQQSLEPLRAFVLHHRGSMLLIAMFIVAGIIGVVAAGDTKAALGIFKAYLMEPLLLFGVWILCVRTSQDLRRIIYAAIACGTVIALYGMVQWWNPTLIPAPWNAEALFRVTSFYEYPNAVGLIIGPLLILAIGMLVDGTSSVRTRIMLAISIV
;
A
#
# COMPACT_ATOMS: atom_id res chain seq x y z
N MET A 1 -2.53 5.88 23.52
CA MET A 1 -2.34 5.70 22.06
C MET A 1 -1.45 4.50 21.73
N THR A 2 -0.23 4.41 22.28
CA THR A 2 0.74 3.33 21.99
C THR A 2 0.21 1.92 22.29
N VAL A 3 -0.48 1.72 23.43
CA VAL A 3 -1.07 0.42 23.79
C VAL A 3 -2.08 -0.06 22.75
N LEU A 4 -2.94 0.83 22.24
CA LEU A 4 -3.93 0.49 21.21
C LEU A 4 -3.24 0.09 19.89
N ILE A 5 -2.18 0.81 19.51
CA ILE A 5 -1.37 0.47 18.32
C ILE A 5 -0.75 -0.92 18.49
N LEU A 6 -0.16 -1.21 19.65
CA LEU A 6 0.44 -2.52 19.92
C LEU A 6 -0.60 -3.64 19.88
N LEU A 7 -1.77 -3.45 20.50
CA LEU A 7 -2.88 -4.41 20.44
C LEU A 7 -3.34 -4.66 19.00
N PHE A 8 -3.48 -3.58 18.21
CA PHE A 8 -3.81 -3.68 16.80
C PHE A 8 -2.74 -4.44 16.00
N LEU A 9 -1.46 -4.15 16.22
CA LEU A 9 -0.35 -4.84 15.53
C LEU A 9 -0.26 -6.32 15.92
N CYS A 10 -0.50 -6.67 17.19
CA CYS A 10 -0.60 -8.06 17.63
C CYS A 10 -1.76 -8.79 16.94
N PHE A 11 -2.93 -8.16 16.84
CA PHE A 11 -4.07 -8.69 16.10
C PHE A 11 -3.73 -8.87 14.60
N TYR A 12 -3.12 -7.87 13.98
CA TYR A 12 -2.72 -7.90 12.58
C TYR A 12 -1.63 -8.96 12.31
N LEU A 13 -0.71 -9.20 13.25
CA LEU A 13 0.24 -10.29 13.18
C LEU A 13 -0.48 -11.65 13.18
N GLY A 14 -1.42 -11.85 14.11
CA GLY A 14 -2.26 -13.06 14.13
C GLY A 14 -3.03 -13.26 12.82
N LEU A 15 -3.57 -12.18 12.25
CA LEU A 15 -4.22 -12.19 10.95
C LEU A 15 -3.26 -12.55 9.80
N SER A 16 -2.05 -11.97 9.80
CA SER A 16 -1.01 -12.23 8.80
C SER A 16 -0.58 -13.70 8.80
N ILE A 17 -0.52 -14.30 9.99
CA ILE A 17 -0.25 -15.72 10.14
C ILE A 17 -1.48 -16.52 9.70
N ALA A 18 -2.68 -16.25 10.19
CA ALA A 18 -3.83 -17.11 9.90
C ALA A 18 -4.31 -17.04 8.45
N ARG A 19 -4.33 -15.83 7.85
CA ARG A 19 -4.97 -15.55 6.56
C ARG A 19 -4.22 -14.43 5.80
N PRO A 20 -3.11 -14.74 5.10
CA PRO A 20 -2.25 -13.72 4.48
C PRO A 20 -2.98 -12.86 3.43
N ILE A 21 -3.91 -13.44 2.66
CA ILE A 21 -4.72 -12.67 1.70
C ILE A 21 -5.67 -11.68 2.40
N LEU A 22 -6.23 -12.04 3.55
CA LEU A 22 -7.06 -11.13 4.33
C LEU A 22 -6.20 -10.05 4.99
N ALA A 23 -4.99 -10.37 5.44
CA ALA A 23 -4.04 -9.39 5.93
C ALA A 23 -3.70 -8.35 4.84
N LEU A 24 -3.45 -8.79 3.60
CA LEU A 24 -3.24 -7.88 2.46
C LEU A 24 -4.47 -7.00 2.19
N GLN A 25 -5.69 -7.53 2.27
CA GLN A 25 -6.90 -6.71 2.15
C GLN A 25 -6.99 -5.66 3.25
N VAL A 26 -6.72 -6.02 4.50
CA VAL A 26 -6.72 -5.08 5.63
C VAL A 26 -5.63 -4.02 5.48
N LEU A 27 -4.44 -4.40 5.01
CA LEU A 27 -3.35 -3.46 4.71
C LEU A 27 -3.77 -2.43 3.65
N ILE A 28 -4.36 -2.89 2.55
CA ILE A 28 -4.82 -2.03 1.45
C ILE A 28 -6.02 -1.17 1.87
N LEU A 29 -6.92 -1.72 2.68
CA LEU A 29 -8.05 -0.99 3.25
C LEU A 29 -7.56 0.16 4.17
N LEU A 30 -6.49 -0.09 4.90
CA LEU A 30 -5.91 0.83 5.88
C LEU A 30 -4.69 1.58 5.36
N LEU A 31 -4.57 1.81 4.04
CA LEU A 31 -3.51 2.65 3.47
C LEU A 31 -3.37 4.01 4.19
N PRO A 32 -4.45 4.75 4.53
CA PRO A 32 -4.34 6.03 5.22
C PRO A 32 -3.66 5.96 6.60
N SER A 33 -3.48 4.75 7.17
CA SER A 33 -2.80 4.56 8.45
C SER A 33 -1.32 4.94 8.44
N TYR A 34 -0.72 5.27 7.29
CA TYR A 34 0.61 5.88 7.24
C TYR A 34 0.67 7.24 7.97
N LEU A 35 -0.48 7.91 8.13
CA LEU A 35 -0.60 9.14 8.90
C LEU A 35 -0.48 8.91 10.41
N LEU A 36 -0.74 7.68 10.88
CA LEU A 36 -0.62 7.30 12.28
C LEU A 36 0.84 7.00 12.61
N ARG A 37 1.55 8.02 13.09
CA ARG A 37 2.96 7.94 13.48
C ARG A 37 3.12 7.54 14.95
N PHE A 38 4.11 6.72 15.24
CA PHE A 38 4.53 6.37 16.59
C PHE A 38 6.05 6.21 16.64
N THR A 39 6.62 6.11 17.83
CA THR A 39 8.07 5.94 18.01
C THR A 39 8.37 4.65 18.75
N VAL A 40 9.41 3.94 18.31
CA VAL A 40 9.96 2.77 18.98
C VAL A 40 11.43 3.07 19.25
N SER A 41 11.82 3.18 20.52
CA SER A 41 13.20 3.48 20.93
C SER A 41 13.81 4.70 20.22
N GLY A 42 13.00 5.76 20.01
CA GLY A 42 13.42 7.00 19.35
C GLY A 42 13.40 6.97 17.82
N ILE A 43 13.06 5.84 17.20
CA ILE A 43 12.91 5.71 15.74
C ILE A 43 11.44 5.93 15.37
N PRO A 44 11.12 6.85 14.44
CA PRO A 44 9.75 7.08 13.98
C PRO A 44 9.31 5.96 13.03
N PHE A 45 8.10 5.44 13.29
CA PHE A 45 7.40 4.44 12.50
C PHE A 45 5.99 4.91 12.18
N THR A 46 5.40 4.35 11.13
CA THR A 46 3.96 4.46 10.87
C THR A 46 3.26 3.14 11.11
N VAL A 47 1.95 3.19 11.40
CA VAL A 47 1.15 1.96 11.54
C VAL A 47 1.20 1.14 10.25
N LEU A 48 1.09 1.79 9.09
CA LEU A 48 1.19 1.13 7.78
C LEU A 48 2.56 0.44 7.59
N GLU A 49 3.64 1.13 7.92
CA GLU A 49 4.99 0.58 7.84
C GLU A 49 5.12 -0.69 8.69
N ALA A 50 4.64 -0.65 9.93
CA ALA A 50 4.65 -1.82 10.81
C ALA A 50 3.81 -2.98 10.23
N MET A 51 2.66 -2.69 9.62
CA MET A 51 1.85 -3.71 8.94
C MET A 51 2.57 -4.35 7.75
N ILE A 52 3.26 -3.55 6.92
CA ILE A 52 4.07 -4.05 5.80
C ILE A 52 5.17 -4.96 6.33
N LEU A 53 5.93 -4.50 7.33
CA LEU A 53 7.02 -5.29 7.92
C LEU A 53 6.51 -6.61 8.53
N LEU A 54 5.38 -6.59 9.24
CA LEU A 54 4.82 -7.81 9.84
C LEU A 54 4.42 -8.83 8.78
N VAL A 55 3.70 -8.42 7.72
CA VAL A 55 3.29 -9.38 6.67
C VAL A 55 4.49 -9.88 5.87
N THR A 56 5.50 -9.04 5.64
CA THR A 56 6.78 -9.44 5.02
C THR A 56 7.55 -10.45 5.87
N VAL A 57 7.69 -10.21 7.17
CA VAL A 57 8.38 -11.12 8.09
C VAL A 57 7.65 -12.46 8.15
N VAL A 58 6.32 -12.46 8.30
CA VAL A 58 5.52 -13.69 8.33
C VAL A 58 5.66 -14.48 7.03
N THR A 59 5.60 -13.80 5.88
CA THR A 59 5.74 -14.44 4.56
C THR A 59 7.15 -15.02 4.38
N THR A 60 8.18 -14.28 4.79
CA THR A 60 9.57 -14.75 4.76
C THR A 60 9.75 -15.99 5.64
N ILE A 61 9.22 -15.99 6.87
CA ILE A 61 9.28 -17.14 7.77
C ILE A 61 8.58 -18.35 7.15
N ARG A 62 7.40 -18.18 6.55
CA ARG A 62 6.68 -19.26 5.87
C ARG A 62 7.49 -19.88 4.73
N VAL A 63 8.23 -19.07 3.97
CA VAL A 63 9.14 -19.55 2.94
C VAL A 63 10.31 -20.34 3.54
N LEU A 64 10.96 -19.79 4.57
CA LEU A 64 12.09 -20.46 5.24
C LEU A 64 11.69 -21.79 5.89
N LEU A 65 10.47 -21.86 6.44
CA LEU A 65 9.89 -23.07 7.01
C LEU A 65 9.29 -24.02 5.96
N HIS A 66 9.52 -23.77 4.65
CA HIS A 66 9.02 -24.59 3.54
C HIS A 66 7.48 -24.73 3.48
N GLN A 67 6.75 -23.85 4.18
CA GLN A 67 5.29 -23.79 4.14
C GLN A 67 4.77 -23.04 2.91
N GLN A 68 5.66 -22.34 2.20
CA GLN A 68 5.35 -21.54 1.02
C GLN A 68 6.53 -21.59 0.04
N SER A 69 6.24 -21.81 -1.24
CA SER A 69 7.28 -21.89 -2.27
C SER A 69 7.80 -20.51 -2.65
N LEU A 70 9.13 -20.40 -2.77
CA LEU A 70 9.83 -19.23 -3.33
C LEU A 70 9.83 -19.24 -4.86
N GLU A 71 9.48 -20.37 -5.49
CA GLU A 71 9.52 -20.54 -6.95
C GLU A 71 8.80 -19.44 -7.73
N PRO A 72 7.63 -18.94 -7.31
CA PRO A 72 6.96 -17.89 -8.07
C PRO A 72 7.69 -16.55 -8.07
N LEU A 73 8.41 -16.22 -6.99
CA LEU A 73 9.27 -15.04 -6.98
C LEU A 73 10.50 -15.24 -7.86
N ARG A 74 11.12 -16.44 -7.82
CA ARG A 74 12.26 -16.78 -8.69
C ARG A 74 11.87 -16.74 -10.16
N ALA A 75 10.75 -17.36 -10.52
CA ALA A 75 10.21 -17.37 -11.87
C ALA A 75 9.96 -15.94 -12.35
N PHE A 76 9.32 -15.10 -11.54
CA PHE A 76 9.08 -13.69 -11.86
C PHE A 76 10.38 -12.92 -12.13
N VAL A 77 11.37 -13.05 -11.25
CA VAL A 77 12.68 -12.38 -11.39
C VAL A 77 13.41 -12.84 -12.65
N LEU A 78 13.36 -14.14 -12.97
CA LEU A 78 14.00 -14.72 -14.15
C LEU A 78 13.30 -14.34 -15.45
N HIS A 79 11.97 -14.26 -15.44
CA HIS A 79 11.19 -13.86 -16.60
C HIS A 79 11.34 -12.36 -16.89
N HIS A 80 11.35 -11.52 -15.84
CA HIS A 80 11.39 -10.06 -15.96
C HIS A 80 12.76 -9.46 -15.64
N ARG A 81 13.87 -10.11 -16.05
CA ARG A 81 15.25 -9.66 -15.77
C ARG A 81 15.50 -8.19 -16.13
N GLY A 82 14.96 -7.72 -17.25
CA GLY A 82 15.07 -6.30 -17.66
C GLY A 82 14.40 -5.35 -16.66
N SER A 83 13.18 -5.65 -16.22
CA SER A 83 12.49 -4.87 -15.19
C SER A 83 13.22 -4.94 -13.85
N MET A 84 13.81 -6.09 -13.51
CA MET A 84 14.60 -6.24 -12.28
C MET A 84 15.86 -5.37 -12.31
N LEU A 85 16.51 -5.23 -13.48
CA LEU A 85 17.62 -4.31 -13.66
C LEU A 85 17.17 -2.87 -13.44
N LEU A 86 16.02 -2.45 -13.97
CA LEU A 86 15.48 -1.10 -13.74
C LEU A 86 15.16 -0.84 -12.28
N ILE A 87 14.56 -1.80 -11.58
CA ILE A 87 14.32 -1.71 -10.13
C ILE A 87 15.65 -1.58 -9.39
N ALA A 88 16.65 -2.40 -9.72
CA ALA A 88 17.97 -2.33 -9.10
C ALA A 88 18.65 -0.98 -9.35
N MET A 89 18.60 -0.45 -10.58
CA MET A 89 19.11 0.87 -10.91
C MET A 89 18.39 1.97 -10.11
N PHE A 90 17.08 1.86 -9.94
CA PHE A 90 16.30 2.83 -9.16
C PHE A 90 16.66 2.79 -7.66
N ILE A 91 16.90 1.59 -7.11
CA ILE A 91 17.40 1.43 -5.74
C ILE A 91 18.79 2.05 -5.58
N VAL A 92 19.71 1.79 -6.51
CA VAL A 92 21.06 2.38 -6.50
C VAL A 92 20.97 3.91 -6.58
N ALA A 93 20.14 4.45 -7.46
CA ALA A 93 19.90 5.89 -7.54
C ALA A 93 19.35 6.46 -6.22
N GLY A 94 18.43 5.75 -5.57
CA GLY A 94 17.92 6.11 -4.24
C GLY A 94 19.01 6.13 -3.18
N ILE A 95 19.91 5.13 -3.15
CA ILE A 95 21.04 5.07 -2.22
C ILE A 95 21.99 6.25 -2.45
N ILE A 96 22.33 6.55 -3.71
CA ILE A 96 23.16 7.71 -4.07
C ILE A 96 22.48 9.00 -3.58
N GLY A 97 21.16 9.13 -3.78
CA GLY A 97 20.39 10.28 -3.31
C GLY A 97 20.42 10.45 -1.78
N VAL A 98 20.36 9.36 -1.02
CA VAL A 98 20.48 9.39 0.45
C VAL A 98 21.88 9.85 0.88
N VAL A 99 22.93 9.34 0.25
CA VAL A 99 24.32 9.69 0.57
C VAL A 99 24.62 11.15 0.19
N ALA A 100 24.05 11.64 -0.91
CA ALA A 100 24.21 13.01 -1.38
C ALA A 100 23.35 14.03 -0.61
N ALA A 101 22.41 13.58 0.22
CA ALA A 101 21.48 14.46 0.92
C ALA A 101 22.13 15.19 2.10
N GLY A 102 21.86 16.50 2.23
CA GLY A 102 22.29 17.31 3.37
C GLY A 102 21.68 16.87 4.71
N ASP A 103 20.48 16.28 4.68
CA ASP A 103 19.86 15.60 5.83
C ASP A 103 19.64 14.12 5.51
N THR A 104 20.62 13.30 5.89
CA THR A 104 20.58 11.84 5.66
C THR A 104 19.43 11.18 6.39
N LYS A 105 18.99 11.69 7.55
CA LYS A 105 17.90 11.08 8.32
C LYS A 105 16.56 11.26 7.61
N ALA A 106 16.29 12.48 7.14
CA ALA A 106 15.10 12.77 6.34
C ALA A 106 15.12 11.98 5.02
N ALA A 107 16.27 11.93 4.35
CA ALA A 107 16.43 11.20 3.10
C ALA A 107 16.21 9.68 3.26
N LEU A 108 16.72 9.08 4.34
CA LEU A 108 16.47 7.68 4.68
C LEU A 108 14.97 7.40 4.90
N GLY A 109 14.26 8.33 5.53
CA GLY A 109 12.81 8.24 5.71
C GLY A 109 12.07 8.16 4.38
N ILE A 110 12.42 9.03 3.44
CA ILE A 110 11.84 9.05 2.08
C ILE A 110 12.23 7.78 1.33
N PHE A 111 13.50 7.39 1.33
CA PHE A 111 13.98 6.19 0.65
C PHE A 111 13.24 4.94 1.14
N LYS A 112 13.06 4.81 2.47
CA LYS A 112 12.32 3.71 3.07
C LYS A 112 10.86 3.68 2.61
N ALA A 113 10.15 4.81 2.76
CA ALA A 113 8.71 4.88 2.49
C ALA A 113 8.35 4.77 1.00
N TYR A 114 9.17 5.34 0.11
CA TYR A 114 8.85 5.41 -1.32
C TYR A 114 9.50 4.30 -2.17
N LEU A 115 10.58 3.68 -1.71
CA LEU A 115 11.23 2.58 -2.45
C LEU A 115 11.16 1.25 -1.71
N MET A 116 11.63 1.20 -0.46
CA MET A 116 11.79 -0.09 0.24
C MET A 116 10.45 -0.71 0.62
N GLU A 117 9.56 0.05 1.24
CA GLU A 117 8.23 -0.44 1.66
C GLU A 117 7.40 -0.98 0.48
N PRO A 118 7.27 -0.28 -0.66
CA PRO A 118 6.61 -0.81 -1.85
C PRO A 118 7.28 -2.08 -2.40
N LEU A 119 8.61 -2.16 -2.38
CA LEU A 119 9.34 -3.33 -2.87
C LEU A 119 9.10 -4.56 -1.98
N LEU A 120 9.07 -4.40 -0.66
CA LEU A 120 8.73 -5.46 0.27
C LEU A 120 7.30 -5.96 0.06
N LEU A 121 6.35 -5.04 -0.08
CA LEU A 121 4.95 -5.37 -0.34
C LEU A 121 4.79 -6.07 -1.70
N PHE A 122 5.56 -5.67 -2.71
CA PHE A 122 5.59 -6.32 -4.02
C PHE A 122 6.08 -7.78 -3.95
N GLY A 123 7.12 -8.05 -3.17
CA GLY A 123 7.57 -9.43 -2.91
C GLY A 123 6.49 -10.27 -2.24
N VAL A 124 5.83 -9.73 -1.20
CA VAL A 124 4.69 -10.40 -0.53
C VAL A 124 3.54 -10.64 -1.51
N TRP A 125 3.24 -9.67 -2.38
CA TRP A 125 2.21 -9.80 -3.40
C TRP A 125 2.47 -11.00 -4.33
N ILE A 126 3.67 -11.08 -4.93
CA ILE A 126 4.05 -12.20 -5.82
C ILE A 126 3.96 -13.55 -5.10
N LEU A 127 4.29 -13.58 -3.81
CA LEU A 127 4.31 -14.80 -3.03
C LEU A 127 2.93 -15.25 -2.54
N CYS A 128 2.02 -14.32 -2.25
CA CYS A 128 0.74 -14.61 -1.62
C CYS A 128 -0.43 -14.62 -2.60
N VAL A 129 -0.46 -13.72 -3.59
CA VAL A 129 -1.59 -13.59 -4.52
C VAL A 129 -1.46 -14.64 -5.61
N ARG A 130 -2.34 -15.65 -5.59
CA ARG A 130 -2.27 -16.81 -6.50
C ARG A 130 -3.43 -16.89 -7.47
N THR A 131 -4.60 -16.38 -7.08
CA THR A 131 -5.82 -16.53 -7.87
C THR A 131 -6.40 -15.18 -8.26
N SER A 132 -7.17 -15.16 -9.35
CA SER A 132 -7.94 -13.97 -9.73
C SER A 132 -8.94 -13.55 -8.65
N GLN A 133 -9.37 -14.49 -7.80
CA GLN A 133 -10.24 -14.19 -6.67
C GLN A 133 -9.51 -13.43 -5.56
N ASP A 134 -8.26 -13.78 -5.26
CA ASP A 134 -7.44 -13.06 -4.29
C ASP A 134 -7.23 -11.62 -4.74
N LEU A 135 -6.85 -11.45 -6.00
CA LEU A 135 -6.69 -10.14 -6.61
C LEU A 135 -7.97 -9.32 -6.56
N ARG A 136 -9.10 -9.92 -6.96
CA ARG A 136 -10.40 -9.24 -6.93
C ARG A 136 -10.75 -8.78 -5.51
N ARG A 137 -10.49 -9.60 -4.49
CA ARG A 137 -10.72 -9.22 -3.09
C ARG A 137 -9.83 -8.05 -2.66
N ILE A 138 -8.56 -8.02 -3.09
CA ILE A 138 -7.67 -6.90 -2.78
C ILE A 138 -8.10 -5.61 -3.51
N ILE A 139 -8.53 -5.72 -4.77
CA ILE A 139 -9.10 -4.59 -5.50
C ILE A 139 -10.35 -4.06 -4.80
N TYR A 140 -11.25 -4.92 -4.32
CA TYR A 140 -12.40 -4.47 -3.53
C TYR A 140 -12.00 -3.77 -2.24
N ALA A 141 -10.96 -4.25 -1.55
CA ALA A 141 -10.42 -3.55 -0.38
C ALA A 141 -9.87 -2.15 -0.75
N ALA A 142 -9.22 -2.01 -1.90
CA ALA A 142 -8.74 -0.73 -2.40
C ALA A 142 -9.91 0.23 -2.72
N ILE A 143 -10.95 -0.27 -3.41
CA ILE A 143 -12.16 0.51 -3.70
C ILE A 143 -12.86 0.91 -2.39
N ALA A 144 -12.95 0.01 -1.41
CA ALA A 144 -13.51 0.33 -0.10
C ALA A 144 -12.70 1.42 0.62
N CYS A 145 -11.36 1.36 0.58
CA CYS A 145 -10.48 2.42 1.08
C CYS A 145 -10.79 3.76 0.41
N GLY A 146 -10.81 3.80 -0.92
CA GLY A 146 -11.15 4.99 -1.70
C GLY A 146 -12.55 5.52 -1.37
N THR A 147 -13.51 4.63 -1.13
CA THR A 147 -14.88 4.98 -0.74
C THR A 147 -14.91 5.65 0.63
N VAL A 148 -14.20 5.11 1.63
CA VAL A 148 -14.11 5.74 2.95
C VAL A 148 -13.47 7.13 2.87
N ILE A 149 -12.40 7.28 2.09
CA ILE A 149 -11.75 8.57 1.85
C ILE A 149 -12.73 9.55 1.17
N ALA A 150 -13.48 9.10 0.17
CA ALA A 150 -14.45 9.92 -0.55
C ALA A 150 -15.60 10.38 0.35
N LEU A 151 -16.16 9.46 1.15
CA LEU A 151 -17.25 9.75 2.09
C LEU A 151 -16.83 10.78 3.14
N TYR A 152 -15.63 10.64 3.71
CA TYR A 152 -15.13 11.65 4.65
C TYR A 152 -14.86 12.99 3.96
N GLY A 153 -14.41 12.96 2.69
CA GLY A 153 -14.31 14.17 1.87
C GLY A 153 -15.65 14.86 1.62
N MET A 154 -16.74 14.09 1.45
CA MET A 154 -18.10 14.65 1.35
C MET A 154 -18.52 15.30 2.68
N VAL A 155 -18.17 14.71 3.83
CA VAL A 155 -18.42 15.35 5.14
C VAL A 155 -17.71 16.70 5.25
N GLN A 156 -16.45 16.80 4.79
CA GLN A 156 -15.72 18.06 4.74
C GLN A 156 -16.35 19.10 3.80
N TRP A 157 -17.01 18.66 2.72
CA TRP A 157 -17.75 19.57 1.83
C TRP A 157 -18.85 20.35 2.58
N TRP A 158 -19.61 19.67 3.44
CA TRP A 158 -20.65 20.31 4.25
C TRP A 158 -20.10 21.02 5.50
N ASN A 159 -18.93 20.61 5.98
CA ASN A 159 -18.28 21.23 7.13
C ASN A 159 -16.84 21.67 6.81
N PRO A 160 -16.66 22.84 6.16
CA PRO A 160 -15.36 23.39 5.79
C PRO A 160 -14.37 23.57 6.95
N THR A 161 -14.85 23.62 8.20
CA THR A 161 -13.97 23.75 9.38
C THR A 161 -13.08 22.52 9.60
N LEU A 162 -13.45 21.38 9.02
CA LEU A 162 -12.67 20.14 9.05
C LEU A 162 -11.56 20.10 7.99
N ILE A 163 -11.48 21.11 7.13
CA ILE A 163 -10.46 21.24 6.09
C ILE A 163 -9.30 22.09 6.64
N PRO A 164 -8.05 21.63 6.56
CA PRO A 164 -6.90 22.42 7.00
C PRO A 164 -6.68 23.65 6.10
N ALA A 165 -6.25 24.76 6.70
CA ALA A 165 -5.84 25.95 5.96
C ALA A 165 -4.60 25.65 5.07
N PRO A 166 -4.47 26.27 3.88
CA PRO A 166 -5.34 27.29 3.29
C PRO A 166 -6.52 26.73 2.48
N TRP A 167 -6.71 25.40 2.45
CA TRP A 167 -7.67 24.73 1.56
C TRP A 167 -9.14 24.93 1.95
N ASN A 168 -9.40 25.49 3.13
CA ASN A 168 -10.72 25.85 3.61
C ASN A 168 -11.15 27.27 3.19
N ALA A 169 -10.27 28.09 2.62
CA ALA A 169 -10.60 29.43 2.16
C ALA A 169 -11.47 29.36 0.89
N GLU A 170 -12.48 30.23 0.77
CA GLU A 170 -13.45 30.20 -0.35
C GLU A 170 -12.79 30.21 -1.72
N ALA A 171 -11.77 31.05 -1.92
CA ALA A 171 -11.05 31.16 -3.20
C ALA A 171 -10.23 29.91 -3.56
N LEU A 172 -9.88 29.07 -2.58
CA LEU A 172 -9.02 27.90 -2.73
C LEU A 172 -9.69 26.61 -2.22
N PHE A 173 -11.02 26.61 -2.14
CA PHE A 173 -11.79 25.57 -1.47
C PHE A 173 -11.51 24.20 -2.09
N ARG A 174 -10.86 23.31 -1.32
CA ARG A 174 -10.50 21.96 -1.76
C ARG A 174 -10.56 20.99 -0.59
N VAL A 175 -11.34 19.92 -0.76
CA VAL A 175 -11.46 18.81 0.19
C VAL A 175 -10.14 18.05 0.27
N THR A 176 -9.66 17.76 1.49
CA THR A 176 -8.41 17.02 1.74
C THR A 176 -8.64 15.63 2.34
N SER A 177 -9.86 15.30 2.74
CA SER A 177 -10.23 14.10 3.47
C SER A 177 -9.29 13.90 4.68
N PHE A 178 -8.73 12.71 4.86
CA PHE A 178 -7.78 12.39 5.94
C PHE A 178 -6.39 13.06 5.77
N TYR A 179 -6.13 13.72 4.64
CA TYR A 179 -4.80 14.23 4.28
C TYR A 179 -4.63 15.73 4.57
N GLU A 180 -3.37 16.17 4.58
CA GLU A 180 -2.99 17.58 4.77
C GLU A 180 -3.19 18.44 3.51
N TYR A 181 -3.28 17.80 2.34
CA TYR A 181 -3.39 18.48 1.04
C TYR A 181 -4.27 17.70 0.07
N PRO A 182 -5.01 18.39 -0.83
CA PRO A 182 -6.05 17.78 -1.66
C PRO A 182 -5.49 16.84 -2.73
N ASN A 183 -4.24 17.04 -3.18
CA ASN A 183 -3.65 16.20 -4.21
C ASN A 183 -3.53 14.73 -3.79
N ALA A 184 -3.35 14.45 -2.49
CA ALA A 184 -3.31 13.08 -1.98
C ALA A 184 -4.63 12.33 -2.20
N VAL A 185 -5.76 13.03 -2.08
CA VAL A 185 -7.09 12.47 -2.36
C VAL A 185 -7.19 12.05 -3.83
N GLY A 186 -6.79 12.93 -4.74
CA GLY A 186 -6.85 12.68 -6.19
C GLY A 186 -5.98 11.51 -6.62
N LEU A 187 -4.78 11.38 -6.04
CA LEU A 187 -3.85 10.27 -6.34
C LEU A 187 -4.41 8.90 -5.97
N ILE A 188 -5.27 8.81 -4.96
CA ILE A 188 -5.89 7.56 -4.54
C ILE A 188 -7.23 7.34 -5.26
N ILE A 189 -8.13 8.33 -5.22
CA ILE A 189 -9.49 8.16 -5.76
C ILE A 189 -9.49 8.07 -7.29
N GLY A 190 -8.65 8.84 -7.98
CA GLY A 190 -8.62 8.88 -9.45
C GLY A 190 -8.49 7.51 -10.11
N PRO A 191 -7.41 6.74 -9.86
CA PRO A 191 -7.26 5.40 -10.44
C PRO A 191 -8.30 4.41 -9.91
N LEU A 192 -8.70 4.50 -8.64
CA LEU A 192 -9.70 3.61 -8.05
C LEU A 192 -11.09 3.80 -8.64
N LEU A 193 -11.46 5.03 -8.99
CA LEU A 193 -12.73 5.33 -9.64
C LEU A 193 -12.78 4.70 -11.03
N ILE A 194 -11.72 4.85 -11.83
CA ILE A 194 -11.60 4.21 -13.14
C ILE A 194 -11.71 2.69 -13.00
N LEU A 195 -11.01 2.12 -12.02
CA LEU A 195 -11.04 0.69 -11.74
C LEU A 195 -12.44 0.22 -11.33
N ALA A 196 -13.12 0.94 -10.45
CA ALA A 196 -14.48 0.64 -10.00
C ALA A 196 -15.49 0.70 -11.15
N ILE A 197 -15.42 1.73 -12.00
CA ILE A 197 -16.27 1.86 -13.19
C ILE A 197 -16.01 0.68 -14.14
N GLY A 198 -14.75 0.35 -14.41
CA GLY A 198 -14.39 -0.79 -15.24
C GLY A 198 -14.98 -2.10 -14.73
N MET A 199 -14.93 -2.34 -13.41
CA MET A 199 -15.52 -3.53 -12.80
C MET A 199 -17.04 -3.60 -12.89
N LEU A 200 -17.74 -2.45 -12.88
CA LEU A 200 -19.19 -2.38 -13.05
C LEU A 200 -19.61 -2.63 -14.51
N VAL A 201 -18.86 -2.08 -15.47
CA VAL A 201 -19.17 -2.17 -16.91
C VAL A 201 -18.91 -3.58 -17.45
N ASP A 202 -17.81 -4.24 -17.04
CA ASP A 202 -17.36 -5.50 -17.65
C ASP A 202 -18.08 -6.78 -17.15
N GLY A 203 -19.16 -6.64 -16.36
CA GLY A 203 -20.03 -7.77 -16.00
C GLY A 203 -19.28 -9.04 -15.56
N THR A 204 -18.35 -8.94 -14.62
CA THR A 204 -17.58 -10.03 -13.97
C THR A 204 -16.79 -11.05 -14.82
N SER A 205 -17.02 -11.22 -16.13
CA SER A 205 -16.46 -12.30 -16.96
C SER A 205 -15.29 -11.86 -17.85
N SER A 206 -15.28 -10.62 -18.36
CA SER A 206 -14.25 -10.07 -19.27
C SER A 206 -12.97 -9.61 -18.54
N VAL A 207 -13.14 -8.99 -17.36
CA VAL A 207 -12.03 -8.55 -16.49
C VAL A 207 -11.14 -9.71 -16.05
N ARG A 208 -11.70 -10.93 -15.90
CA ARG A 208 -10.93 -12.13 -15.58
C ARG A 208 -9.84 -12.37 -16.61
N THR A 209 -10.16 -12.31 -17.90
CA THR A 209 -9.21 -12.64 -18.97
C THR A 209 -8.18 -11.53 -19.17
N ARG A 210 -8.55 -10.26 -19.02
CA ARG A 210 -7.60 -9.14 -19.20
C ARG A 210 -6.65 -8.96 -18.01
N ILE A 211 -7.16 -9.15 -16.79
CA ILE A 211 -6.31 -9.15 -15.59
C ILE A 211 -5.48 -10.44 -15.51
N MET A 212 -6.03 -11.59 -15.90
CA MET A 212 -5.21 -12.79 -16.08
C MET A 212 -4.17 -12.55 -17.16
N LEU A 213 -4.46 -12.00 -18.34
CA LEU A 213 -3.43 -11.69 -19.35
C LEU A 213 -2.34 -10.74 -18.84
N ALA A 214 -2.68 -9.76 -17.98
CA ALA A 214 -1.69 -8.90 -17.34
C ALA A 214 -0.81 -9.62 -16.29
N ILE A 215 -1.29 -10.75 -15.73
CA ILE A 215 -0.61 -11.57 -14.71
C ILE A 215 -0.05 -12.88 -15.28
N SER A 216 -0.55 -13.36 -16.42
CA SER A 216 -0.14 -14.57 -17.15
C SER A 216 0.96 -14.27 -18.17
N ILE A 217 1.46 -13.03 -18.18
CA ILE A 217 2.81 -12.69 -18.68
C ILE A 217 3.86 -12.94 -17.56
N VAL A 218 3.47 -13.58 -16.45
CA VAL A 218 4.35 -14.29 -15.49
C VAL A 218 4.36 -15.76 -15.84
#